data_AF-X1PHQ7-F1
#
_entry.id   AF-X1PHQ7-F1
#
_cell.length_a   1.000
_cell.length_b   1.000
_cell.length_c   1.000
_cell.angle_alpha   90.00
_cell.angle_beta   90.00
_cell.angle_gamma   90.00
#
_symmetry.space_group_name_H-M   'P 1'
#
loop_
_entity.id
_entity.type
_entity.pdbx_description
1 polymer ?
#
loop_
_entity_poly.entity_id
_entity_poly.type
_entity_poly.pdbx_seq_one_letter_code
_entity_poly.pdbx_strand_id
1 'polypeptide(L)'
;KMRRTGNYAVVARMLGYKSDSTIRKWTGYHGVPEEIKEMKDRGQLEIDEAIKLKNMLGPSKAVDVAKQIITFPKDQRTKILRGMKTWTALEPEEVISIATRPPKEKPVTVKFMTSILTALERAAAARGETSSQTVQHIVREWLGKHHYIDTGDR
;
A
#
# COMPACT_ATOMS: atom_id res chain seq x y z
N LYS A 1 3.60 -26.57 25.00
CA LYS A 1 2.56 -27.25 24.19
C LYS A 1 2.98 -27.19 22.71
N MET A 2 3.62 -28.24 22.18
CA MET A 2 3.97 -28.33 20.75
C MET A 2 2.69 -28.39 19.91
N ARG A 3 2.45 -27.36 19.07
CA ARG A 3 1.35 -27.38 18.11
C ARG A 3 1.70 -28.38 17.01
N ARG A 4 0.93 -29.47 16.89
CA ARG A 4 0.87 -30.34 15.70
C ARG A 4 0.45 -29.48 14.50
N THR A 5 1.41 -28.84 13.86
CA THR A 5 1.23 -28.32 12.50
C THR A 5 1.63 -29.46 11.59
N GLY A 6 0.67 -30.02 10.87
CA GLY A 6 0.96 -31.02 9.83
C GLY A 6 2.02 -30.45 8.89
N ASN A 7 3.03 -31.25 8.56
CA ASN A 7 4.14 -30.77 7.74
C ASN A 7 3.62 -30.46 6.34
N TYR A 8 3.36 -29.17 6.05
CA TYR A 8 2.78 -28.73 4.78
C TYR A 8 3.62 -29.18 3.56
N ALA A 9 4.93 -29.35 3.72
CA ALA A 9 5.80 -29.88 2.68
C ALA A 9 5.51 -31.36 2.37
N VAL A 10 5.14 -32.16 3.38
CA VAL A 10 4.76 -33.57 3.19
C VAL A 10 3.41 -33.65 2.48
N VAL A 11 2.43 -32.84 2.90
CA VAL A 11 1.12 -32.80 2.24
C VAL A 11 1.25 -32.31 0.79
N ALA A 12 2.10 -31.31 0.53
CA ALA A 12 2.34 -30.79 -0.81
C ALA A 12 2.92 -31.87 -1.73
N ARG A 13 3.90 -32.62 -1.23
CA ARG A 13 4.51 -33.73 -1.94
C ARG A 13 3.50 -34.85 -2.24
N MET A 14 2.66 -35.21 -1.27
CA MET A 14 1.61 -36.22 -1.43
C MET A 14 0.55 -35.83 -2.47
N LEU A 15 0.23 -34.54 -2.56
CA LEU A 15 -0.74 -34.00 -3.51
C LEU A 15 -0.11 -33.59 -4.86
N GLY A 16 1.18 -33.91 -5.09
CA GLY A 16 1.86 -33.62 -6.36
C GLY A 16 2.26 -32.16 -6.58
N TYR A 17 2.17 -31.31 -5.55
CA TYR A 17 2.61 -29.92 -5.62
C TYR A 17 4.13 -29.80 -5.38
N LYS A 18 4.80 -28.99 -6.21
CA LYS A 18 6.24 -28.69 -6.07
C LYS A 18 6.56 -27.79 -4.86
N SER A 19 5.56 -27.11 -4.31
CA SER A 19 5.71 -26.10 -3.25
C SER A 19 4.58 -26.24 -2.23
N ASP A 20 4.87 -25.97 -0.96
CA ASP A 20 3.87 -25.91 0.10
C ASP A 20 3.06 -24.60 0.12
N SER A 21 3.43 -23.62 -0.71
CA SER A 21 2.77 -22.31 -0.81
C SER A 21 1.28 -22.44 -1.12
N THR A 22 0.89 -23.34 -2.04
CA THR A 22 -0.51 -23.59 -2.39
C THR A 22 -1.29 -24.11 -1.19
N ILE A 23 -0.72 -25.06 -0.45
CA ILE A 23 -1.36 -25.64 0.73
C ILE A 23 -1.47 -24.60 1.85
N ARG A 24 -0.43 -23.81 2.08
CA ARG A 24 -0.47 -22.70 3.04
C ARG A 24 -1.54 -21.67 2.69
N LYS A 25 -1.70 -21.35 1.39
CA LYS A 25 -2.73 -20.43 0.92
C LYS A 25 -4.14 -21.00 1.15
N TRP A 26 -4.37 -22.26 0.79
CA TRP A 26 -5.65 -22.94 0.99
C TRP A 26 -6.04 -23.07 2.47
N THR A 27 -5.12 -23.56 3.29
CA THR A 27 -5.32 -23.69 4.74
C THR A 27 -5.51 -22.33 5.42
N GLY A 28 -4.76 -21.31 4.98
CA GLY A 28 -4.93 -19.93 5.44
C GLY A 28 -6.31 -19.38 5.10
N TYR A 29 -6.79 -19.63 3.88
CA TYR A 29 -8.10 -19.18 3.40
C TYR A 29 -9.27 -19.92 4.08
N HIS A 30 -9.11 -21.21 4.39
CA HIS A 30 -10.13 -21.97 5.11
C HIS A 30 -10.48 -21.33 6.47
N GLY A 31 -9.52 -20.70 7.12
CA GLY A 31 -9.72 -20.00 8.40
C GLY A 31 -10.27 -18.58 8.28
N VAL A 32 -10.60 -18.10 7.08
CA VAL A 32 -11.17 -16.77 6.84
C VAL A 32 -12.67 -16.77 7.18
N PRO A 33 -13.21 -15.75 7.86
CA PRO A 33 -14.65 -15.60 8.09
C PRO A 33 -15.47 -15.62 6.80
N GLU A 34 -16.67 -16.18 6.86
CA GLU A 34 -17.52 -16.40 5.67
C GLU A 34 -17.87 -15.08 4.96
N GLU A 35 -18.16 -14.03 5.71
CA GLU A 35 -18.46 -12.70 5.16
C GLU A 35 -17.31 -12.15 4.29
N ILE A 36 -16.05 -12.45 4.64
CA ILE A 36 -14.89 -12.04 3.85
C ILE A 36 -14.73 -12.94 2.62
N LYS A 37 -15.12 -14.22 2.71
CA LYS A 37 -15.12 -15.11 1.54
C LYS A 37 -16.14 -14.64 0.50
N GLU A 38 -17.34 -14.24 0.92
CA GLU A 38 -18.36 -13.65 0.05
C GLU A 38 -17.87 -12.36 -0.64
N MET A 39 -17.09 -11.51 0.06
CA MET A 39 -16.46 -10.34 -0.55
C MET A 39 -15.44 -10.74 -1.62
N LYS A 40 -14.69 -11.83 -1.41
CA LYS A 40 -13.77 -12.37 -2.43
C LYS A 40 -14.52 -12.98 -3.61
N ASP A 41 -15.64 -13.66 -3.39
CA ASP A 41 -16.45 -14.23 -4.48
C ASP A 41 -17.14 -13.16 -5.33
N ARG A 42 -17.46 -12.00 -4.73
CA ARG A 42 -17.90 -10.79 -5.45
C ARG A 42 -16.77 -10.03 -6.15
N GLY A 43 -15.52 -10.51 -6.08
CA GLY A 43 -14.36 -9.83 -6.66
C GLY A 43 -13.95 -8.53 -5.95
N GLN A 44 -14.49 -8.26 -4.76
CA GLN A 44 -14.18 -7.05 -3.99
C GLN A 44 -12.83 -7.17 -3.27
N LEU A 45 -12.43 -8.39 -2.92
CA LEU A 45 -11.16 -8.71 -2.26
C LEU A 45 -10.42 -9.86 -2.97
N GLU A 46 -9.10 -9.77 -2.99
CA GLU A 46 -8.26 -10.89 -3.42
C GLU A 46 -8.09 -11.90 -2.28
N ILE A 47 -7.82 -13.17 -2.64
CA ILE A 47 -7.60 -14.25 -1.66
C ILE A 47 -6.48 -13.88 -0.66
N ASP A 48 -5.40 -13.25 -1.16
CA ASP A 48 -4.27 -12.88 -0.31
C ASP A 48 -4.61 -11.71 0.63
N GLU A 49 -5.52 -10.81 0.23
CA GLU A 49 -6.03 -9.73 1.08
C GLU A 49 -6.90 -10.31 2.21
N ALA A 50 -7.78 -11.26 1.88
CA ALA A 50 -8.65 -11.94 2.85
C ALA A 50 -7.86 -12.72 3.92
N ILE A 51 -6.86 -13.50 3.51
CA ILE A 51 -5.97 -14.23 4.42
C ILE A 51 -5.21 -13.25 5.33
N LYS A 52 -4.75 -12.13 4.77
CA LYS A 52 -3.98 -11.12 5.48
C LYS A 52 -4.81 -10.43 6.57
N LEU A 53 -6.02 -10.01 6.24
CA LEU A 53 -6.95 -9.39 7.21
C LEU A 53 -7.20 -10.32 8.40
N LYS A 54 -7.53 -11.58 8.12
CA LYS A 54 -7.77 -12.59 9.16
C LYS A 54 -6.56 -12.83 10.04
N ASN A 55 -5.36 -12.90 9.46
CA ASN A 55 -4.14 -13.14 10.23
C ASN A 55 -3.70 -11.92 11.06
N MET A 56 -4.07 -10.70 10.66
CA MET A 56 -3.66 -9.47 11.33
C MET A 56 -4.61 -9.02 12.44
N LEU A 57 -5.92 -9.19 12.25
CA LEU A 57 -6.94 -8.59 13.11
C LEU A 57 -7.76 -9.63 13.91
N GLY A 58 -7.61 -10.92 13.59
CA GLY A 58 -8.51 -11.96 14.08
C GLY A 58 -9.89 -11.91 13.40
N PRO A 59 -10.75 -12.92 13.61
CA PRO A 59 -11.94 -13.14 12.79
C PRO A 59 -13.00 -12.04 12.90
N SER A 60 -13.26 -11.51 14.10
CA SER A 60 -14.29 -10.48 14.31
C SER A 60 -13.89 -9.13 13.69
N LYS A 61 -12.75 -8.56 14.11
CA LYS A 61 -12.25 -7.27 13.60
C LYS A 61 -11.91 -7.30 12.10
N ALA A 62 -11.52 -8.47 11.55
CA ALA A 62 -11.22 -8.59 10.13
C ALA A 62 -12.43 -8.30 9.24
N VAL A 63 -13.64 -8.65 9.68
CA VAL A 63 -14.87 -8.41 8.91
C VAL A 63 -15.17 -6.92 8.85
N ASP A 64 -15.12 -6.24 9.99
CA ASP A 64 -15.45 -4.81 10.06
C ASP A 64 -14.47 -3.98 9.22
N VAL A 65 -13.18 -4.29 9.34
CA VAL A 65 -12.14 -3.64 8.53
C VAL A 65 -12.29 -4.00 7.05
N ALA A 66 -12.67 -5.24 6.71
CA ALA A 66 -12.96 -5.61 5.32
C ALA A 66 -14.09 -4.77 4.73
N LYS A 67 -15.22 -4.62 5.45
CA LYS A 67 -16.39 -3.81 5.04
C LYS A 67 -16.02 -2.35 4.79
N GLN A 68 -15.11 -1.79 5.58
CA GLN A 68 -14.64 -0.42 5.38
C GLN A 68 -13.66 -0.32 4.20
N ILE A 69 -12.70 -1.24 4.10
CA ILE A 69 -11.64 -1.18 3.08
C ILE A 69 -12.19 -1.35 1.65
N ILE A 70 -13.26 -2.14 1.44
CA ILE A 70 -13.86 -2.33 0.12
C ILE A 70 -14.47 -1.05 -0.47
N THR A 71 -14.76 -0.05 0.37
CA THR A 71 -15.28 1.25 -0.08
C THR A 71 -14.21 2.12 -0.76
N PHE A 72 -12.93 1.81 -0.55
CA PHE A 72 -11.82 2.56 -1.13
C PHE A 72 -11.41 2.01 -2.50
N PRO A 73 -10.86 2.85 -3.39
CA PRO A 73 -10.24 2.41 -4.63
C PRO A 73 -9.12 1.38 -4.38
N LYS A 74 -8.90 0.49 -5.35
CA LYS A 74 -7.92 -0.63 -5.26
C LYS A 74 -6.51 -0.18 -4.84
N ASP A 75 -6.06 0.98 -5.31
CA ASP A 75 -4.74 1.52 -4.98
C ASP A 75 -4.63 1.96 -3.51
N GLN A 76 -5.69 2.59 -2.98
CA GLN A 76 -5.75 2.97 -1.58
C GLN A 76 -5.88 1.74 -0.69
N ARG A 77 -6.72 0.78 -1.05
CA ARG A 77 -6.80 -0.52 -0.37
C ARG A 77 -5.45 -1.20 -0.25
N THR A 78 -4.69 -1.24 -1.36
CA THR A 78 -3.35 -1.85 -1.37
C THR A 78 -2.40 -1.13 -0.41
N LYS A 79 -2.46 0.21 -0.33
CA LYS A 79 -1.69 1.00 0.63
C LYS A 79 -2.07 0.69 2.07
N ILE A 80 -3.37 0.65 2.39
CA ILE A 80 -3.89 0.31 3.72
C ILE A 80 -3.38 -1.06 4.15
N LEU A 81 -3.60 -2.07 3.31
CA LEU A 81 -3.20 -3.44 3.60
C LEU A 81 -1.67 -3.58 3.70
N ARG A 82 -0.88 -2.85 2.92
CA ARG A 82 0.59 -2.79 3.08
C ARG A 82 0.98 -2.16 4.41
N GLY A 83 0.32 -1.06 4.78
CA GLY A 83 0.49 -0.37 6.06
C GLY A 83 0.29 -1.31 7.23
N MET A 84 -0.80 -2.09 7.24
CA MET A 84 -1.19 -2.99 8.35
C MET A 84 -0.11 -4.00 8.81
N LYS A 85 0.92 -4.31 8.01
CA LYS A 85 2.04 -5.19 8.43
C LYS A 85 2.73 -4.74 9.72
N THR A 86 2.69 -3.45 10.03
CA THR A 86 3.34 -2.86 11.20
C THR A 86 2.39 -2.68 12.40
N TRP A 87 1.09 -3.00 12.28
CA TRP A 87 0.05 -2.48 13.18
C TRP A 87 -1.00 -3.52 13.59
N THR A 88 -0.57 -4.69 14.05
CA THR A 88 -1.43 -5.82 14.49
C THR A 88 -2.37 -5.52 15.70
N ALA A 89 -2.46 -4.27 16.17
CA ALA A 89 -3.22 -3.90 17.36
C ALA A 89 -4.18 -2.71 17.19
N LEU A 90 -4.30 -2.13 15.99
CA LEU A 90 -5.13 -0.92 15.80
C LEU A 90 -6.63 -1.25 15.71
N GLU A 91 -7.44 -0.32 16.20
CA GLU A 91 -8.90 -0.33 16.03
C GLU A 91 -9.27 0.02 14.57
N PRO A 92 -10.44 -0.41 14.06
CA PRO A 92 -10.86 -0.18 12.67
C PRO A 92 -10.79 1.29 12.21
N GLU A 93 -11.09 2.22 13.11
CA GLU A 93 -11.08 3.66 12.83
C GLU A 93 -9.67 4.21 12.54
N GLU A 94 -8.66 3.66 13.20
CA GLU A 94 -7.27 4.07 12.99
C GLU A 94 -6.77 3.61 11.60
N VAL A 95 -7.30 2.48 11.10
CA VAL A 95 -7.03 1.99 9.74
C VAL A 95 -7.52 2.98 8.68
N ILE A 96 -8.71 3.56 8.88
CA ILE A 96 -9.28 4.61 8.01
C ILE A 96 -8.43 5.88 8.05
N SER A 97 -7.99 6.32 9.24
CA SER A 97 -7.14 7.52 9.38
C SER A 97 -5.83 7.41 8.59
N ILE A 98 -5.35 6.18 8.37
CA ILE A 98 -4.13 5.91 7.61
C ILE A 98 -4.39 5.90 6.11
N ALA A 99 -5.56 5.40 5.68
CA ALA A 99 -5.99 5.44 4.29
C ALA A 99 -6.05 6.86 3.74
N THR A 100 -6.51 7.79 4.58
CA THR A 100 -6.74 9.19 4.24
C THR A 100 -5.54 10.09 4.51
N ARG A 101 -4.50 9.58 5.19
CA ARG A 101 -3.28 10.37 5.43
C ARG A 101 -2.63 10.72 4.09
N PRO A 102 -2.40 12.02 3.80
CA PRO A 102 -1.65 12.40 2.61
C PRO A 102 -0.27 11.73 2.66
N PRO A 103 0.28 11.31 1.50
CA PRO A 103 1.58 10.67 1.44
C PRO A 103 2.60 11.54 2.16
N LYS A 104 3.40 10.94 3.08
CA LYS A 104 4.45 11.68 3.78
C LYS A 104 5.39 12.28 2.76
N GLU A 105 5.41 13.61 2.67
CA GLU A 105 6.41 14.34 1.90
C GLU A 105 7.78 13.97 2.45
N LYS A 106 8.62 13.34 1.64
CA LYS A 106 10.02 13.10 1.99
C LYS A 106 10.80 14.34 1.52
N PRO A 107 11.32 15.17 2.44
CA PRO A 107 12.09 16.33 2.02
C PRO A 107 13.36 15.87 1.30
N VAL A 108 13.56 16.33 0.07
CA VAL A 108 14.81 16.16 -0.67
C VAL A 108 15.54 17.49 -0.61
N THR A 109 16.66 17.53 0.10
CA THR A 109 17.51 18.73 0.17
C THR A 109 18.48 18.74 -1.01
N VAL A 110 18.24 19.60 -1.99
CA VAL A 110 19.17 19.86 -3.09
C VAL A 110 20.05 21.05 -2.73
N LYS A 111 21.37 20.87 -2.80
CA LYS A 111 22.33 21.96 -2.58
C LYS A 111 22.74 22.55 -3.92
N PHE A 112 22.59 23.86 -4.06
CA PHE A 112 23.03 24.61 -5.23
C PHE A 112 24.25 25.46 -4.90
N MET A 113 25.05 25.77 -5.92
CA MET A 113 26.07 26.81 -5.80
C MET A 113 25.41 28.18 -5.62
N THR A 114 26.07 29.10 -4.93
CA THR A 114 25.57 30.45 -4.65
C THR A 114 25.16 31.20 -5.92
N SER A 115 25.95 31.08 -7.00
CA SER A 115 25.66 31.69 -8.30
C SER A 115 24.31 31.22 -8.88
N ILE A 116 24.00 29.93 -8.73
CA ILE A 116 22.75 29.33 -9.20
C ILE A 116 21.59 29.80 -8.33
N LEU A 117 21.77 29.87 -7.00
CA LEU A 117 20.74 30.41 -6.10
C LEU A 117 20.35 31.83 -6.49
N THR A 118 21.33 32.72 -6.70
CA THR A 118 21.05 34.11 -7.09
C THR A 118 20.34 34.20 -8.44
N ALA A 119 20.72 33.37 -9.41
CA ALA A 119 20.01 33.31 -10.70
C ALA A 119 18.57 32.83 -10.53
N LEU A 120 18.35 31.85 -9.66
CA LEU A 120 17.04 31.25 -9.40
C LEU A 120 16.12 32.22 -8.64
N GLU A 121 16.65 32.97 -7.67
CA GLU A 121 15.92 34.05 -6.99
C GLU A 121 15.48 35.15 -7.96
N ARG A 122 16.37 35.56 -8.89
CA ARG A 122 16.00 36.54 -9.93
C ARG A 122 14.92 36.01 -10.86
N ALA A 123 15.03 34.75 -11.28
CA ALA A 123 14.04 34.11 -12.15
C ALA A 123 12.67 33.97 -11.45
N ALA A 124 12.68 33.60 -10.16
CA ALA A 124 11.49 33.49 -9.34
C ALA A 124 10.82 34.87 -9.14
N ALA A 125 11.61 35.91 -8.83
CA ALA A 125 11.12 37.28 -8.69
C ALA A 125 10.48 37.81 -9.97
N ALA A 126 11.03 37.48 -11.14
CA ALA A 126 10.44 37.87 -12.43
C ALA A 126 9.06 37.24 -12.70
N ARG A 127 8.73 36.13 -12.02
CA ARG A 127 7.45 35.41 -12.14
C ARG A 127 6.51 35.63 -10.95
N GLY A 128 6.94 36.37 -9.93
CA GLY A 128 6.20 36.53 -8.67
C GLY A 128 6.10 35.25 -7.84
N GLU A 129 7.03 34.30 -8.05
CA GLU A 129 7.06 33.01 -7.36
C GLU A 129 8.18 32.97 -6.31
N THR A 130 8.12 31.97 -5.42
CA THR A 130 9.24 31.61 -4.56
C THR A 130 10.26 30.73 -5.29
N SER A 131 11.53 30.80 -4.89
CA SER A 131 12.58 29.93 -5.43
C SER A 131 12.23 28.44 -5.34
N SER A 132 11.54 28.03 -4.27
CA SER A 132 11.03 26.67 -4.10
C SER A 132 10.03 26.28 -5.19
N GLN A 133 9.06 27.15 -5.51
CA GLN A 133 8.06 26.89 -6.55
C GLN A 133 8.71 26.79 -7.94
N THR A 134 9.66 27.67 -8.24
CA THR A 134 10.39 27.62 -9.51
C THR A 134 11.21 26.33 -9.63
N VAL A 135 11.88 25.88 -8.56
CA VAL A 135 12.56 24.57 -8.54
C VAL A 135 11.58 23.42 -8.75
N GLN A 136 10.43 23.44 -8.06
CA GLN A 136 9.40 22.42 -8.23
C GLN A 136 8.90 22.33 -9.68
N HIS A 137 8.70 23.48 -10.33
CA HIS A 137 8.29 23.55 -11.73
C HIS A 137 9.34 22.94 -12.65
N ILE A 138 10.60 23.36 -12.52
CA ILE A 138 11.73 22.84 -13.32
C ILE A 138 11.88 21.32 -13.13
N VAL A 139 11.82 20.84 -11.88
CA VAL A 139 11.94 19.41 -11.58
C VAL A 139 10.76 18.63 -12.18
N ARG A 140 9.54 19.14 -12.06
CA ARG A 140 8.34 18.50 -12.63
C ARG A 140 8.43 18.44 -14.16
N GLU A 141 8.82 19.53 -14.81
CA GLU A 141 8.99 19.60 -16.26
C GLU A 141 10.07 18.61 -16.74
N TRP A 142 11.23 18.61 -16.07
CA TRP A 142 12.33 17.69 -16.39
C TRP A 142 11.91 16.22 -16.22
N LEU A 143 11.26 15.88 -15.09
CA LEU A 143 10.79 14.51 -14.85
C LEU A 143 9.71 14.07 -15.84
N GLY A 144 8.80 14.97 -16.23
CA GLY A 144 7.78 14.71 -17.24
C GLY A 144 8.37 14.45 -18.62
N LYS A 145 9.32 15.31 -19.05
CA LYS A 145 10.03 15.17 -20.34
C LYS A 145 10.79 13.85 -20.46
N HIS A 146 11.29 13.33 -19.34
CA HIS A 146 12.01 12.05 -19.28
C HIS A 146 11.12 10.84 -18.95
N HIS A 147 9.79 11.01 -18.95
CA HIS A 147 8.81 9.95 -18.66
C HIS A 147 9.00 9.27 -17.29
N TYR A 148 9.56 9.99 -16.31
CA TYR A 148 9.64 9.51 -14.93
C TYR A 148 8.34 9.73 -14.15
N ILE A 149 7.53 10.71 -14.56
CA ILE A 149 6.18 10.97 -14.04
C ILE A 149 5.23 11.20 -15.20
N ASP A 150 3.96 10.82 -15.03
CA ASP A 150 2.90 11.13 -15.99
C ASP A 150 2.38 12.54 -15.67
N THR A 151 2.63 13.50 -16.56
CA THR A 151 2.26 14.92 -16.33
C THR A 151 0.82 15.23 -16.72
N GLY A 152 0.05 14.29 -17.27
CA GLY A 152 -1.38 14.45 -17.53
C GLY A 152 -1.73 15.36 -18.71
N ASP A 153 -0.76 15.81 -19.51
CA ASP A 153 -1.00 16.53 -20.77
C ASP A 153 -1.26 15.54 -21.92
N ARG A 154 -2.37 14.77 -21.82
CA ARG A 154 -2.98 14.02 -22.93
C ARG A 154 -4.41 14.50 -23.15
#